data_AF-A0ABD4E5M6-F1
#
_entry.id   AF-A0ABD4E5M6-F1
#
_cell.length_a   1.000
_cell.length_b   1.000
_cell.length_c   1.000
_cell.angle_alpha   90.00
_cell.angle_beta   90.00
_cell.angle_gamma   90.00
#
_symmetry.space_group_name_H-M   'P 1'
#
loop_
_entity.id
_entity.type
_entity.pdbx_description
1 polymer ?
#
loop_
_entity_poly.entity_id
_entity_poly.type
_entity_poly.pdbx_seq_one_letter_code
_entity_poly.pdbx_strand_id
1 'polypeptide(L)'
;MKYAWNGSTEIWKAAELPESFVFRCSDANGHSVARGHAAWCIPVVEIETVSVDQAGWPAEPTVAHSISSSLYGPGHIFLEQVTSGPSSTK
;
A
#
# COMPACT_ATOMS: atom_id res chain seq x y z
N MET A 1 -11.11 -11.55 -10.32
CA MET A 1 -11.13 -10.65 -9.15
C MET A 1 -10.10 -9.57 -9.40
N LYS A 2 -10.52 -8.32 -9.69
CA LYS A 2 -9.64 -7.27 -10.28
C LYS A 2 -8.70 -6.59 -9.27
N TYR A 3 -8.83 -6.88 -7.97
CA TYR A 3 -8.16 -6.16 -6.88
C TYR A 3 -7.53 -7.10 -5.82
N ALA A 4 -7.16 -8.32 -6.21
CA ALA A 4 -6.47 -9.24 -5.33
C ALA A 4 -5.10 -8.66 -4.93
N TRP A 5 -4.91 -8.35 -3.66
CA TRP A 5 -3.60 -7.97 -3.12
C TRP A 5 -2.67 -9.19 -3.26
N ASN A 6 -1.52 -9.02 -3.93
CA ASN A 6 -0.48 -10.04 -4.07
C ASN A 6 -0.98 -11.36 -4.70
N GLY A 7 -1.97 -11.29 -5.58
CA GLY A 7 -2.59 -12.48 -6.18
C GLY A 7 -3.39 -13.34 -5.19
N SER A 8 -3.62 -12.88 -3.96
CA SER A 8 -4.45 -13.58 -2.98
C SER A 8 -5.88 -13.74 -3.50
N THR A 9 -6.39 -14.96 -3.46
CA THR A 9 -7.79 -15.29 -3.78
C THR A 9 -8.69 -15.30 -2.55
N GLU A 10 -8.12 -15.00 -1.37
CA GLU A 10 -8.83 -15.03 -0.11
C GLU A 10 -9.70 -13.78 0.06
N ILE A 11 -10.94 -13.98 0.53
CA ILE A 11 -11.92 -12.91 0.73
C ILE A 11 -12.26 -12.84 2.21
N TRP A 12 -11.98 -11.70 2.83
CA TRP A 12 -12.38 -11.41 4.20
C TRP A 12 -13.52 -10.41 4.22
N LYS A 13 -14.46 -10.58 5.16
CA LYS A 13 -15.46 -9.54 5.40
C LYS A 13 -14.77 -8.38 6.08
N ALA A 14 -14.85 -7.20 5.48
CA ALA A 14 -14.32 -6.00 6.10
C ALA A 14 -14.88 -5.85 7.53
N ALA A 15 -16.16 -6.10 7.81
CA ALA A 15 -16.74 -6.02 9.16
C ALA A 15 -16.04 -6.86 10.25
N GLU A 16 -15.29 -7.91 9.89
CA GLU A 16 -14.65 -8.83 10.85
C GLU A 16 -13.22 -8.43 11.22
N LEU A 17 -12.66 -7.39 10.57
CA LEU A 17 -11.31 -6.88 10.85
C LEU A 17 -11.33 -5.77 11.93
N PRO A 18 -10.20 -5.46 12.58
CA PRO A 18 -10.14 -4.39 13.58
C PRO A 18 -10.62 -3.02 13.04
N GLU A 19 -11.12 -2.15 13.92
CA GLU A 19 -11.47 -0.77 13.56
C GLU A 19 -10.25 0.07 13.18
N SER A 20 -9.06 -0.30 13.69
CA SER A 20 -7.79 0.33 13.32
C SER A 20 -7.43 0.14 11.84
N PHE A 21 -8.08 -0.80 11.15
CA PHE A 21 -7.88 -0.98 9.72
C PHE A 21 -8.68 0.08 8.95
N VAL A 22 -7.95 0.93 8.23
CA VAL A 22 -8.56 1.95 7.38
C VAL A 22 -8.95 1.32 6.04
N PHE A 23 -10.21 1.50 5.66
CA PHE A 23 -10.74 1.03 4.38
C PHE A 23 -11.35 2.18 3.60
N ARG A 24 -11.23 2.10 2.28
CA ARG A 24 -12.11 2.83 1.36
C ARG A 24 -13.23 1.91 0.95
N CYS A 25 -14.46 2.24 1.36
CA CYS A 25 -15.63 1.40 1.19
C CYS A 25 -16.64 2.02 0.22
N SER A 26 -17.28 1.17 -0.59
CA SER A 26 -18.23 1.59 -1.60
C SER A 26 -19.47 0.69 -1.65
N ASP A 27 -20.61 1.27 -2.02
CA ASP A 27 -21.84 0.52 -2.31
C ASP A 27 -21.76 -0.21 -3.67
N ALA A 28 -22.82 -0.94 -4.04
CA ALA A 28 -22.88 -1.68 -5.30
C ALA A 28 -22.79 -0.78 -6.55
N ASN A 29 -23.09 0.53 -6.40
CA ASN A 29 -23.02 1.52 -7.46
C ASN A 29 -21.68 2.29 -7.48
N GLY A 30 -20.79 2.02 -6.51
CA GLY A 30 -19.49 2.66 -6.39
C GLY A 30 -19.48 3.94 -5.54
N HIS A 31 -20.58 4.34 -4.91
CA HIS A 31 -20.59 5.50 -4.02
C HIS A 31 -19.92 5.21 -2.69
N SER A 32 -19.21 6.20 -2.15
CA SER A 32 -18.55 6.09 -0.85
C SER A 32 -19.59 5.93 0.27
N VAL A 33 -19.41 4.92 1.11
CA VAL A 33 -20.32 4.63 2.23
C VAL A 33 -19.55 4.15 3.46
N ALA A 34 -20.20 4.17 4.62
CA ALA A 34 -19.65 3.57 5.84
C ALA A 34 -19.44 2.06 5.67
N ARG A 35 -18.39 1.52 6.32
CA ARG A 35 -17.98 0.11 6.24
C ARG A 35 -19.10 -0.90 6.46
N GLY A 36 -19.99 -0.64 7.42
CA GLY A 36 -21.12 -1.52 7.73
C GLY A 36 -22.22 -1.60 6.65
N HIS A 37 -22.24 -0.67 5.70
CA HIS A 37 -23.22 -0.60 4.61
C HIS A 37 -22.58 -0.84 3.23
N ALA A 38 -21.31 -1.21 3.18
CA ALA A 38 -20.56 -1.33 1.95
C ALA A 38 -20.82 -2.67 1.24
N ALA A 39 -20.85 -2.63 -0.09
CA ALA A 39 -20.81 -3.85 -0.90
C ALA A 39 -19.38 -4.41 -1.00
N TRP A 40 -18.37 -3.52 -0.98
CA TRP A 40 -16.95 -3.89 -0.97
C TRP A 40 -16.12 -2.79 -0.30
N CYS A 41 -14.95 -3.19 0.21
CA CYS A 41 -13.99 -2.30 0.84
C CYS A 41 -12.58 -2.67 0.37
N ILE A 42 -11.75 -1.67 0.07
CA ILE A 42 -10.34 -1.82 -0.25
C ILE A 42 -9.53 -1.32 0.95
N PRO A 43 -8.61 -2.12 1.52
CA PRO A 43 -7.73 -1.65 2.58
C PRO A 43 -6.85 -0.51 2.06
N VAL A 44 -6.69 0.54 2.87
CA VAL A 44 -5.75 1.61 2.59
C VAL A 44 -4.36 1.14 3.02
N VAL A 45 -3.39 1.34 2.15
CA VAL A 45 -2.00 0.93 2.34
C VAL A 45 -1.16 2.19 2.46
N GLU A 46 -0.15 2.15 3.32
CA GLU A 46 0.85 3.20 3.41
C GLU A 46 2.03 2.84 2.50
N ILE A 47 2.53 3.81 1.75
CA ILE A 47 3.71 3.65 0.90
C ILE A 47 4.72 4.70 1.32
N GLU A 48 5.82 4.26 1.92
CA GLU A 48 6.97 5.09 2.19
C GLU A 48 7.92 5.01 0.99
N THR A 49 8.36 6.15 0.46
CA THR A 49 9.30 6.18 -0.65
C THR A 49 10.51 7.02 -0.30
N VAL A 50 11.68 6.43 -0.43
CA VAL A 50 12.97 7.07 -0.18
C VAL A 50 13.74 7.11 -1.50
N SER A 51 14.21 8.30 -1.87
CA SER A 51 14.98 8.55 -3.09
C SER A 51 16.34 9.11 -2.71
N VAL A 52 17.41 8.52 -3.23
CA VAL A 52 18.78 8.92 -2.90
C VAL A 52 19.66 9.09 -4.13
N ASP A 53 20.65 9.97 -4.05
CA ASP A 53 21.71 10.09 -5.05
C ASP A 53 22.74 8.94 -4.95
N GLN A 54 23.79 8.98 -5.79
CA GLN A 54 24.83 7.96 -5.79
C GLN A 54 25.66 7.91 -4.49
N ALA A 55 25.70 9.01 -3.74
CA ALA A 55 26.38 9.08 -2.44
C ALA A 55 25.46 8.66 -1.27
N GLY A 56 24.18 8.38 -1.54
CA GLY A 56 23.19 7.98 -0.54
C GLY A 56 22.47 9.14 0.14
N TRP A 57 22.62 10.37 -0.35
CA TRP A 57 21.92 11.53 0.19
C TRP A 57 20.52 11.67 -0.39
N PRO A 58 19.55 12.23 0.37
CA PRO A 58 18.21 12.49 -0.14
C PRO A 58 18.27 13.31 -1.44
N ALA A 59 17.57 12.83 -2.46
CA ALA A 59 17.50 13.47 -3.77
C ALA A 59 16.06 13.47 -4.28
N GLU A 60 15.75 14.42 -5.17
CA GLU A 60 14.46 14.40 -5.85
C GLU A 60 14.35 13.13 -6.71
N PRO A 61 13.16 12.49 -6.77
CA PRO A 61 12.98 11.23 -7.52
C PRO A 61 13.41 11.30 -8.99
N THR A 62 13.28 12.47 -9.62
CA THR A 62 13.63 12.69 -11.03
C THR A 62 15.13 12.60 -11.31
N VAL A 63 15.97 12.78 -10.29
CA VAL A 63 17.44 12.75 -10.39
C VAL A 63 18.07 11.71 -9.46
N ALA A 64 17.25 10.90 -8.78
CA ALA A 64 17.71 9.89 -7.85
C ALA A 64 18.47 8.75 -8.57
N HIS A 65 19.53 8.27 -7.92
CA HIS A 65 20.28 7.11 -8.38
C HIS A 65 19.56 5.80 -8.02
N SER A 66 18.93 5.75 -6.85
CA SER A 66 18.06 4.65 -6.43
C SER A 66 16.83 5.18 -5.70
N ILE A 67 15.73 4.43 -5.84
CA ILE A 67 14.46 4.72 -5.18
C ILE A 67 13.97 3.42 -4.55
N SER A 68 13.75 3.43 -3.25
CA SER A 68 13.12 2.33 -2.51
C SER A 68 11.73 2.72 -2.05
N SER A 69 10.76 1.86 -2.29
CA SER A 69 9.41 1.99 -1.77
C SER A 69 9.11 0.83 -0.83
N SER A 70 8.71 1.14 0.40
CA SER A 70 8.23 0.21 1.40
C SER A 70 6.71 0.31 1.49
N LEU A 71 6.03 -0.83 1.38
CA LEU A 71 4.58 -0.91 1.45
C LEU A 71 4.18 -1.49 2.80
N TYR A 72 3.29 -0.78 3.48
CA TYR A 72 2.74 -1.17 4.76
C TYR A 72 1.23 -1.37 4.64
N GLY A 73 0.78 -2.50 5.18
CA GLY A 73 -0.61 -2.79 5.36
C GLY A 73 -1.23 -1.97 6.50
N PRO A 74 -2.53 -2.17 6.73
CA PRO A 74 -3.21 -1.55 7.87
C PRO A 74 -2.48 -1.82 9.19
N GLY A 75 -2.38 -0.79 10.04
CA GLY A 75 -1.62 -0.87 11.29
C GLY A 75 -0.10 -0.80 11.13
N HIS A 76 0.40 -0.29 10.00
CA HIS A 76 1.83 -0.15 9.69
C HIS A 76 2.58 -1.49 9.66
N ILE A 77 1.89 -2.55 9.24
CA ILE A 77 2.50 -3.89 9.08
C ILE A 77 3.30 -3.90 7.79
N PHE A 78 4.62 -4.16 7.86
CA PHE A 78 5.45 -4.27 6.67
C PHE A 78 5.00 -5.43 5.77
N LEU A 79 4.91 -5.18 4.46
CA LEU A 79 4.47 -6.19 3.49
C LEU A 79 5.54 -6.46 2.45
N GLU A 80 6.05 -5.42 1.80
CA GLU A 80 7.07 -5.57 0.78
C GLU A 80 7.93 -4.31 0.69
N GLN A 81 9.14 -4.49 0.16
CA GLN A 81 9.98 -3.39 -0.27
C GLN A 81 10.45 -3.66 -1.69
N VAL A 82 10.27 -2.67 -2.56
CA VAL A 82 10.76 -2.70 -3.92
C VAL A 82 11.79 -1.60 -4.06
N THR A 83 12.95 -1.94 -4.62
CA THR A 83 13.99 -0.95 -4.93
C THR A 83 14.23 -0.94 -6.43
N SER A 84 14.28 0.26 -6.99
CA SER A 84 14.64 0.52 -8.38
C SER A 84 15.97 1.29 -8.43
N GLY A 85 16.73 1.07 -9.51
CA GLY A 85 18.11 1.53 -9.61
C GLY A 85 19.11 0.53 -8.99
N PRO A 86 20.41 0.86 -8.99
CA PRO A 86 21.44 -0.02 -8.42
C PRO A 86 21.15 -0.24 -6.94
N SER A 87 21.12 -1.50 -6.50
CA SER A 87 21.03 -1.76 -5.06
C SER A 87 22.28 -1.19 -4.41
N SER A 88 22.08 -0.31 -3.42
CA SER A 88 23.14 0.02 -2.46
C SER A 88 23.40 -1.20 -1.57
N THR A 89 23.81 -2.32 -2.15
CA THR A 89 24.52 -3.36 -1.42
C THR A 89 25.91 -2.80 -1.17
N LYS A 90 26.07 -2.18 0.00
CA LYS A 90 27.35 -1.94 0.62
C LYS A 90 27.55 -2.96 1.73
#